data_AF-A0A9R1BQI4-F1
#
_entry.id   AF-A0A9R1BQI4-F1
#
_cell.length_a   1.000
_cell.length_b   1.000
_cell.length_c   1.000
_cell.angle_alpha   90.00
_cell.angle_beta   90.00
_cell.angle_gamma   90.00
#
_symmetry.space_group_name_H-M   'P 1'
#
loop_
_entity.id
_entity.type
_entity.pdbx_description
1 polymer ?
#
loop_
_entity_poly.entity_id
_entity_poly.type
_entity_poly.pdbx_seq_one_letter_code
_entity_poly.pdbx_strand_id
1 'polypeptide(L)' 'MTVKETLDFSARCQGVGTKYDLLTELARREKEAGIRPEPEVDLFMKATSMEGVESSLQTDYTLRVRTRARTPV' A
#
# COMPACT_ATOMS: atom_id res chain seq x y z
N MET A 1 -0.66 -21.73 8.11
CA MET A 1 0.19 -20.56 7.80
C MET A 1 0.58 -20.58 6.34
N THR A 2 -0.14 -19.81 5.54
CA THR A 2 0.16 -19.49 4.15
C THR A 2 0.97 -18.20 4.05
N VAL A 3 1.62 -17.94 2.92
CA VAL A 3 2.36 -16.68 2.69
C VAL A 3 1.45 -15.46 2.85
N LYS A 4 0.19 -15.56 2.41
CA LYS A 4 -0.81 -14.50 2.58
C LYS A 4 -1.08 -14.20 4.06
N GLU A 5 -1.33 -15.24 4.85
CA GLU A 5 -1.58 -15.12 6.29
C GLU A 5 -0.41 -14.46 7.02
N THR A 6 0.84 -14.80 6.66
CA THR A 6 2.04 -14.17 7.23
C THR A 6 2.12 -12.69 6.89
N LEU A 7 1.88 -12.31 5.63
CA LEU A 7 1.95 -10.92 5.18
C LEU A 7 0.83 -10.06 5.79
N ASP A 8 -0.38 -10.59 5.89
CA ASP A 8 -1.51 -9.91 6.54
C ASP A 8 -1.26 -9.72 8.05
N PHE A 9 -0.59 -10.68 8.70
CA PHE A 9 -0.14 -10.52 10.08
C PHE A 9 0.93 -9.41 10.21
N SER A 10 1.97 -9.44 9.38
CA SER A 10 3.03 -8.41 9.39
C SER A 10 2.48 -7.01 9.12
N ALA A 11 1.54 -6.86 8.18
CA ALA A 11 0.92 -5.57 7.87
C ALA A 11 0.19 -4.99 9.10
N ARG A 12 -0.50 -5.83 9.88
CA ARG A 12 -1.15 -5.41 11.13
C ARG A 12 -0.16 -4.99 12.20
N CYS A 13 0.97 -5.68 12.33
CA CYS A 13 2.05 -5.29 13.24
C CYS A 13 2.69 -3.93 12.87
N GLN A 14 2.74 -3.59 11.58
CA GLN A 14 3.24 -2.30 11.12
C GLN A 14 2.24 -1.16 11.37
N GLY A 15 0.95 -1.47 11.45
CA GLY A 15 -0.12 -0.50 11.61
C GLY A 15 -0.27 0.42 10.40
N VAL A 16 -1.19 1.39 10.52
CA VAL A 16 -1.45 2.39 9.46
C VAL A 16 -1.25 3.83 9.93
N GLY A 17 -1.12 4.09 11.24
CA GLY A 17 -0.99 5.44 11.78
C GLY A 17 0.20 6.22 11.19
N THR A 18 1.37 5.57 11.06
CA THR A 18 2.55 6.17 10.44
C THR A 18 2.37 6.50 8.96
N LYS A 19 1.53 5.74 8.24
CA LYS A 19 1.27 5.96 6.82
C LYS A 19 0.39 7.18 6.59
N TYR A 20 -0.59 7.43 7.45
CA TYR A 20 -1.48 8.59 7.34
C TYR A 20 -0.74 9.91 7.53
N ASP A 21 0.10 10.00 8.57
CA ASP A 21 0.91 11.18 8.84
C ASP A 21 1.91 11.44 7.70
N LEU A 22 2.54 10.37 7.20
CA LEU A 22 3.46 10.45 6.07
C LEU A 22 2.76 10.94 4.79
N LEU A 23 1.57 10.43 4.48
CA LEU A 23 0.83 10.84 3.29
C LEU A 23 0.35 12.29 3.37
N THR A 24 -0.04 12.74 4.56
CA THR A 24 -0.43 14.12 4.78
C THR A 24 0.73 15.07 4.52
N GLU A 25 1.92 14.73 5.04
CA GLU A 25 3.13 15.52 4.81
C GLU A 25 3.62 15.44 3.36
N LEU A 26 3.51 14.27 2.72
CA LEU A 26 3.83 14.10 1.30
C LEU A 26 2.96 15.00 0.42
N ALA A 27 1.63 14.97 0.62
CA ALA A 27 0.69 15.77 -0.14
C ALA A 27 0.94 17.29 0.03
N ARG A 28 1.35 17.73 1.23
CA ARG A 28 1.75 19.13 1.48
C ARG A 28 2.95 19.52 0.62
N ARG A 29 4.00 18.69 0.60
CA ARG A 29 5.24 18.94 -0.17
C ARG A 29 5.02 18.87 -1.67
N GLU A 30 4.23 17.92 -2.15
CA GLU A 30 3.85 17.79 -3.55
C GLU A 30 3.12 19.06 -4.02
N LYS A 31 2.19 19.57 -3.20
CA LYS A 31 1.49 20.83 -3.49
C LYS A 31 2.43 22.03 -3.54
N GLU A 32 3.39 22.13 -2.62
CA GLU A 32 4.38 23.21 -2.59
C GLU A 32 5.34 23.16 -3.80
N ALA A 33 5.67 21.95 -4.27
CA ALA A 33 6.51 21.74 -5.44
C ALA A 33 5.74 21.78 -6.77
N GLY A 34 4.41 21.91 -6.75
CA GLY A 34 3.57 21.85 -7.96
C GLY A 34 3.54 20.47 -8.63
N ILE A 35 3.88 19.41 -7.89
CA ILE A 35 3.91 18.03 -8.37
C ILE A 35 2.51 17.43 -8.21
N ARG A 36 2.02 16.77 -9.27
CA ARG A 36 0.77 16.02 -9.21
C ARG A 36 1.09 14.52 -9.30
N PRO A 37 0.78 13.72 -8.27
CA PRO A 37 0.96 12.29 -8.33
C PRO A 37 0.05 11.66 -9.38
N GLU A 38 0.49 10.52 -9.93
CA GLU A 38 -0.33 9.72 -10.82
C GLU A 38 -1.61 9.26 -10.10
N PRO A 39 -2.81 9.38 -10.71
CA PRO A 39 -4.07 9.09 -10.03
C PRO A 39 -4.16 7.68 -9.43
N GLU A 40 -3.57 6.69 -10.10
CA GLU A 40 -3.57 5.30 -9.65
C GLU A 40 -2.70 5.10 -8.41
N VAL A 41 -1.53 5.74 -8.37
CA VAL A 41 -0.59 5.69 -7.24
C VAL A 41 -1.20 6.41 -6.04
N ASP A 42 -1.76 7.61 -6.25
CA ASP A 42 -2.43 8.37 -5.18
C ASP A 42 -3.59 7.58 -4.56
N LEU A 43 -4.42 6.95 -5.41
CA LEU A 43 -5.51 6.10 -4.95
C LEU A 43 -5.01 4.89 -4.15
N PHE A 44 -3.97 4.21 -4.62
CA PHE A 44 -3.38 3.06 -3.93
C PHE A 44 -2.79 3.47 -2.58
N MET A 45 -2.05 4.58 -2.52
CA MET A 45 -1.44 5.08 -1.30
C MET A 45 -2.50 5.43 -0.26
N LYS A 46 -3.57 6.12 -0.66
CA LYS A 46 -4.71 6.43 0.22
C LYS A 46 -5.42 5.18 0.70
N ALA A 47 -5.76 4.25 -0.20
CA ALA A 47 -6.47 3.02 0.13
C ALA A 47 -5.69 2.12 1.11
N THR A 48 -4.36 2.06 0.99
CA THR A 48 -3.49 1.26 1.89
C THR A 48 -3.23 1.90 3.25
N SER A 49 -3.67 3.14 3.45
CA SER A 49 -3.49 3.91 4.68
C SER A 49 -4.78 4.09 5.49
N MET A 50 -5.90 3.54 5.01
CA MET A 50 -7.16 3.51 5.72
C MET A 50 -7.21 2.33 6.70
N GLU A 51 -7.69 2.57 7.92
CA GLU A 51 -7.97 1.50 8.90
C GLU A 51 -9.17 0.65 8.46
N GLY A 52 -9.12 -0.66 8.72
CA GLY A 52 -10.29 -1.55 8.61
C GLY A 52 -10.46 -2.31 7.28
N VAL A 53 -9.46 -2.32 6.39
CA VAL A 53 -9.52 -3.19 5.21
C VAL A 53 -9.14 -4.63 5.62
N GLU A 54 -10.13 -5.52 5.70
CA GLU A 54 -10.04 -6.93 6.15
C GLU A 54 -8.92 -7.75 5.46
N SER A 55 -8.57 -7.38 4.23
CA SER A 55 -7.40 -7.88 3.51
C SER A 55 -6.51 -6.70 3.15
N SER A 56 -5.24 -6.76 3.53
CA SER A 56 -4.29 -5.70 3.18
C SER A 56 -4.16 -5.65 1.65
N LEU A 57 -4.67 -4.59 1.03
CA LEU A 57 -4.59 -4.35 -0.43
C LEU A 57 -3.12 -4.39 -0.91
N GLN A 58 -2.20 -4.05 0.01
CA GLN A 58 -0.75 -4.20 -0.13
C GLN A 58 -0.31 -5.68 -0.23
N THR A 59 -0.86 -6.57 0.59
CA THR A 59 -0.59 -8.01 0.55
C THR A 59 -1.04 -8.60 -0.78
N ASP A 60 -2.27 -8.30 -1.21
CA ASP A 60 -2.82 -8.83 -2.45
C ASP A 60 -2.06 -8.33 -3.68
N TYR A 61 -1.68 -7.04 -3.70
CA TYR A 61 -0.84 -6.49 -4.75
C TYR A 61 0.55 -7.17 -4.78
N THR A 62 1.18 -7.34 -3.62
CA THR A 62 2.49 -7.99 -3.49
C THR A 62 2.45 -9.44 -3.99
N LEU A 63 1.42 -10.19 -3.60
CA LEU A 63 1.23 -11.57 -4.05
C LEU A 63 0.94 -11.63 -5.55
N ARG A 64 0.15 -10.71 -6.09
CA ARG A 64 -0.17 -10.63 -7.53
C ARG A 64 1.06 -10.32 -8.38
N VAL A 65 1.92 -9.41 -7.94
CA VAL A 65 3.20 -9.11 -8.62
C VAL A 65 4.09 -10.36 -8.62
N ARG A 66 4.23 -11.03 -7.48
CA ARG A 66 5.07 -12.23 -7.36
C ARG A 66 4.54 -13.43 -8.14
N THR A 67 3.22 -13.57 -8.26
CA THR A 67 2.60 -14.65 -9.05
C THR A 67 2.65 -14.37 -10.55
N ARG A 68 2.55 -13.11 -11.00
CA ARG A 68 2.76 -12.74 -12.41
C ARG A 68 4.21 -12.92 -12.88
N ALA A 69 5.19 -12.77 -11.98
CA ALA A 69 6.60 -13.04 -12.29
C ALA A 69 6.91 -14.54 -12.53
N ARG A 70 5.97 -15.45 -12.26
CA ARG A 70 6.02 -16.88 -12.60
C ARG A 70 5.17 -17.14 -13.85
N THR A 71 5.50 -16.51 -14.97
CA THR A 71 5.10 -17.06 -16.28
C THR A 71 6.17 -18.07 -16.69
N PRO A 72 5.83 -19.35 -16.93
CA PRO A 72 6.78 -20.29 -17.51
C PRO A 72 6.98 -19.91 -18.97
N VAL A 73 8.23 -19.62 -19.34
CA VAL A 73 8.69 -19.73 -20.73
C VAL A 73 9.12 -21.17 -20.95
#